data_AF-A0A8T3ASQ5-F1
#
_entry.id   AF-A0A8T3ASQ5-F1
#
_cell.length_a   1.000
_cell.length_b   1.000
_cell.length_c   1.000
_cell.angle_alpha   90.00
_cell.angle_beta   90.00
_cell.angle_gamma   90.00
#
_symmetry.space_group_name_H-M   'P 1'
#
loop_
_entity.id
_entity.type
_entity.pdbx_description
1 polymer ?
#
loop_
_entity_poly.entity_id
_entity_poly.type
_entity_poly.pdbx_seq_one_letter_code
_entity_poly.pdbx_strand_id
1 'polypeptide(L)'
;MAKIYLEKTVPSFAVAEIWSSLAYDGDGKLSYNQDGNRQELVNWVNGVGGKATAFDFTTKGILQAAVEGELWRLIDVNGKAPGLIGWLPGNAVTFVDNHDTGSTQKIWPFPSDKVMQGYAYIVTHPGIPSIFYDHIFLWGLKDEISKLAAIRTRNGINPSSNLRIIAHDSDLYVAAIDEKIIAKIGSRYDVGNLVPSNFKLATSGNNYAVWEKM
;
A
#
# COMPACT_ATOMS: atom_id res chain seq x y z
N MET A 1 26.62 -0.45 10.19
CA MET A 1 26.97 0.83 9.53
C MET A 1 25.80 1.82 9.51
N ALA A 2 24.61 1.43 9.01
CA ALA A 2 23.44 2.31 8.92
C ALA A 2 23.05 2.99 10.27
N LYS A 3 23.02 2.23 11.37
CA LYS A 3 22.74 2.78 12.71
C LYS A 3 23.64 3.97 13.08
N ILE A 4 24.95 3.81 12.91
CA ILE A 4 25.94 4.86 13.22
C ILE A 4 25.69 6.10 12.36
N TYR A 5 25.40 5.92 11.07
CA TYR A 5 25.11 7.04 10.17
C TYR A 5 23.88 7.83 10.65
N LEU A 6 22.78 7.14 10.99
CA LEU A 6 21.55 7.77 11.47
C LEU A 6 21.77 8.50 12.79
N GLU A 7 22.52 7.92 13.73
CA GLU A 7 22.86 8.54 15.01
C GLU A 7 23.75 9.78 14.86
N LYS A 8 24.61 9.81 13.84
CA LYS A 8 25.57 10.91 13.62
C LYS A 8 25.02 12.04 12.75
N THR A 9 24.09 11.75 11.85
CA THR A 9 23.54 12.73 10.89
C THR A 9 22.15 13.24 11.26
N VAL A 10 21.41 12.51 12.11
CA VAL A 10 20.09 12.88 12.63
C VAL A 10 19.15 13.42 11.53
N PRO A 11 18.92 12.65 10.46
CA PRO A 11 18.06 13.11 9.37
C PRO A 11 16.63 13.27 9.86
N SER A 12 15.89 14.22 9.28
CA SER A 12 14.45 14.38 9.55
C SER A 12 13.64 13.17 9.08
N PHE A 13 14.12 12.47 8.06
CA PHE A 13 13.53 11.26 7.51
C PHE A 13 14.62 10.38 6.88
N ALA A 14 14.51 9.06 7.05
CA ALA A 14 15.37 8.08 6.39
C ALA A 14 14.55 6.87 5.97
N VAL A 15 14.77 6.41 4.74
CA VAL A 15 14.16 5.19 4.18
C VAL A 15 15.26 4.32 3.62
N ALA A 16 15.23 3.03 3.94
CA ALA A 16 16.11 2.04 3.33
C ALA A 16 15.39 1.25 2.24
N GLU A 17 16.13 0.97 1.17
CA GLU A 17 15.76 0.01 0.15
C GLU A 17 16.35 -1.36 0.54
N ILE A 18 15.47 -2.27 0.93
CA ILE A 18 15.83 -3.65 1.29
C ILE A 18 14.94 -4.54 0.44
N TRP A 19 15.49 -4.98 -0.68
CA TRP A 19 14.75 -5.73 -1.68
C TRP A 19 15.24 -7.18 -1.73
N SER A 20 14.64 -7.99 -0.87
CA SER A 20 14.82 -9.44 -0.86
C SER A 20 13.73 -10.13 -1.67
N SER A 21 14.03 -11.32 -2.20
CA SER A 21 13.03 -12.14 -2.90
C SER A 21 11.87 -12.49 -1.98
N LEU A 22 10.66 -12.53 -2.55
CA LEU A 22 9.47 -13.01 -1.86
C LEU A 22 9.46 -14.54 -1.77
N ALA A 23 8.60 -15.07 -0.90
CA ALA A 23 8.31 -16.49 -0.86
C ALA A 23 7.37 -16.88 -2.01
N TYR A 24 7.70 -17.98 -2.68
CA TYR A 24 6.89 -18.56 -3.75
C TYR A 24 6.61 -20.02 -3.43
N ASP A 25 5.40 -20.47 -3.74
CA ASP A 25 5.00 -21.86 -3.58
C ASP A 25 5.58 -22.72 -4.71
N GLY A 26 5.47 -24.05 -4.58
CA GLY A 26 6.05 -24.99 -5.56
C GLY A 26 5.47 -24.89 -6.97
N ASP A 27 4.33 -24.20 -7.15
CA ASP A 27 3.72 -23.89 -8.44
C ASP A 27 4.21 -22.57 -9.06
N GLY A 28 5.16 -21.89 -8.40
CA GLY A 28 5.74 -20.62 -8.84
C GLY A 28 4.87 -19.40 -8.54
N LYS A 29 3.72 -19.56 -7.89
CA LYS A 29 2.89 -18.44 -7.45
C LYS A 29 3.41 -17.84 -6.16
N LEU A 30 3.09 -16.57 -5.95
CA LEU A 30 3.41 -15.88 -4.71
C LEU A 30 2.73 -16.60 -3.54
N SER A 31 3.52 -17.02 -2.54
CA SER A 31 2.96 -17.61 -1.32
C SER A 31 2.05 -16.59 -0.63
N TYR A 32 0.91 -17.03 -0.12
CA TYR A 32 0.00 -16.14 0.63
C TYR A 32 0.70 -15.56 1.87
N ASN A 33 1.48 -16.38 2.59
CA ASN A 33 2.25 -15.92 3.74
C ASN A 33 3.60 -15.33 3.30
N GLN A 34 3.79 -14.03 3.55
CA GLN A 34 5.05 -13.30 3.33
C GLN A 34 5.69 -12.81 4.64
N ASP A 35 5.35 -13.41 5.78
CA ASP A 35 5.83 -13.04 7.11
C ASP A 35 7.36 -12.99 7.18
N GLY A 36 8.05 -13.94 6.54
CA GLY A 36 9.51 -13.92 6.47
C GLY A 36 10.07 -12.64 5.84
N ASN A 37 9.45 -12.17 4.75
CA ASN A 37 9.88 -10.96 4.04
C ASN A 37 9.62 -9.70 4.87
N ARG A 38 8.41 -9.52 5.42
CA ARG A 38 8.13 -8.37 6.30
C ARG A 38 8.91 -8.41 7.62
N GLN A 39 9.22 -9.60 8.14
CA GLN A 39 10.06 -9.75 9.34
C GLN A 39 11.50 -9.28 9.11
N GLU A 40 12.05 -9.48 7.92
CA GLU A 40 13.37 -8.94 7.56
C GLU A 40 13.38 -7.41 7.66
N LEU A 41 12.35 -6.75 7.13
CA LEU A 41 12.20 -5.30 7.19
C LEU A 41 12.06 -4.82 8.65
N VAL A 42 11.25 -5.50 9.46
CA VAL A 42 11.12 -5.23 10.91
C VAL A 42 12.47 -5.37 11.62
N ASN A 43 13.19 -6.47 11.34
CA ASN A 43 14.49 -6.74 11.96
C ASN A 43 15.49 -5.63 11.61
N TRP A 44 15.50 -5.16 10.38
CA TRP A 44 16.37 -4.07 9.97
C TRP A 44 15.99 -2.76 10.67
N VAL A 45 14.71 -2.38 10.68
CA VAL A 45 14.21 -1.17 11.37
C VAL A 45 14.63 -1.18 12.84
N ASN A 46 14.43 -2.31 13.52
CA ASN A 46 14.85 -2.48 14.92
C ASN A 46 16.38 -2.42 15.07
N GLY A 47 17.12 -3.05 14.17
CA GLY A 47 18.59 -3.08 14.16
C GLY A 47 19.22 -1.69 14.00
N VAL A 48 18.52 -0.74 13.37
CA VAL A 48 18.96 0.65 13.23
C VAL A 48 18.37 1.61 14.28
N GLY A 49 17.72 1.08 15.32
CA GLY A 49 17.22 1.87 16.45
C GLY A 49 15.77 2.34 16.30
N GLY A 50 14.99 1.78 15.39
CA GLY A 50 13.53 1.94 15.30
C GLY A 50 13.03 3.26 14.71
N LYS A 51 13.92 4.22 14.45
CA LYS A 51 13.55 5.56 13.93
C LYS A 51 13.53 5.65 12.41
N ALA A 52 14.26 4.78 11.72
CA ALA A 52 14.26 4.77 10.26
C ALA A 52 13.06 3.99 9.71
N THR A 53 12.76 4.25 8.45
CA THR A 53 11.71 3.55 7.69
C THR A 53 12.35 2.62 6.66
N ALA A 54 11.55 1.73 6.10
CA ALA A 54 11.94 0.86 5.00
C ALA A 54 10.88 0.91 3.89
N PHE A 55 11.31 0.78 2.64
CA PHE A 55 10.38 0.53 1.55
C PHE A 55 9.66 -0.80 1.78
N ASP A 56 8.35 -0.77 1.69
CA ASP A 56 7.48 -1.92 1.92
C ASP A 56 7.38 -2.77 0.65
N PHE A 57 8.50 -3.44 0.30
CA PHE A 57 8.56 -4.37 -0.82
C PHE A 57 7.60 -5.55 -0.66
N THR A 58 7.26 -5.91 0.58
CA THR A 58 6.24 -6.92 0.88
C THR A 58 4.88 -6.49 0.35
N THR A 59 4.44 -5.26 0.70
CA THR A 59 3.18 -4.70 0.17
C THR A 59 3.23 -4.57 -1.35
N LYS A 60 4.31 -4.03 -1.93
CA LYS A 60 4.46 -3.87 -3.39
C LYS A 60 4.21 -5.20 -4.12
N GLY A 61 4.86 -6.27 -3.67
CA GLY A 61 4.77 -7.58 -4.31
C GLY A 61 3.43 -8.28 -4.13
N ILE A 62 2.84 -8.19 -2.95
CA ILE A 62 1.51 -8.74 -2.72
C ILE A 62 0.47 -7.97 -3.52
N LEU A 63 0.53 -6.64 -3.50
CA LEU A 63 -0.46 -5.78 -4.15
C LEU A 63 -0.48 -5.96 -5.67
N GLN A 64 0.70 -6.11 -6.30
CA GLN A 64 0.73 -6.35 -7.75
C GLN A 64 0.13 -7.70 -8.16
N ALA A 65 0.27 -8.74 -7.32
CA ALA A 65 -0.35 -10.05 -7.57
C ALA A 65 -1.85 -9.97 -7.27
N ALA A 66 -2.22 -9.29 -6.19
CA ALA A 66 -3.60 -9.18 -5.73
C ALA A 66 -4.52 -8.51 -6.75
N VAL A 67 -4.04 -7.46 -7.45
CA VAL A 67 -4.88 -6.76 -8.44
C VAL A 67 -5.18 -7.59 -9.70
N GLU A 68 -4.52 -8.72 -9.91
CA GLU A 68 -4.79 -9.67 -11.00
C GLU A 68 -5.95 -10.64 -10.68
N GLY A 69 -6.91 -10.21 -9.86
CA GLY A 69 -8.07 -11.03 -9.48
C GLY A 69 -7.83 -11.90 -8.25
N GLU A 70 -6.88 -11.53 -7.39
CA GLU A 70 -6.55 -12.23 -6.16
C GLU A 70 -6.57 -11.28 -4.95
N LEU A 71 -7.55 -10.36 -4.89
CA LEU A 71 -7.64 -9.33 -3.86
C LEU A 71 -7.82 -9.88 -2.44
N TRP A 72 -8.19 -11.16 -2.30
CA TRP A 72 -8.16 -11.92 -1.06
C TRP A 72 -6.76 -12.02 -0.43
N ARG A 73 -5.70 -11.76 -1.19
CA ARG A 73 -4.33 -11.67 -0.67
C ARG A 73 -4.09 -10.46 0.23
N LEU A 74 -4.95 -9.43 0.19
CA LEU A 74 -4.74 -8.15 0.90
C LEU A 74 -5.13 -8.17 2.37
N ILE A 75 -5.24 -9.35 2.96
CA ILE A 75 -5.43 -9.58 4.39
C ILE A 75 -4.50 -10.73 4.81
N ASP A 76 -4.00 -10.72 6.04
CA ASP A 76 -3.30 -11.85 6.64
C ASP A 76 -4.22 -12.68 7.55
N VAL A 77 -3.71 -13.80 8.05
CA VAL A 77 -4.49 -14.71 8.93
C VAL A 77 -4.95 -14.08 10.24
N ASN A 78 -4.39 -12.93 10.62
CA ASN A 78 -4.75 -12.18 11.82
C ASN A 78 -5.66 -10.98 11.52
N GLY A 79 -6.15 -10.86 10.29
CA GLY A 79 -7.03 -9.78 9.87
C GLY A 79 -6.33 -8.44 9.60
N LYS A 80 -5.00 -8.43 9.48
CA LYS A 80 -4.20 -7.22 9.20
C LYS A 80 -3.76 -7.15 7.74
N ALA A 81 -3.25 -6.00 7.31
CA ALA A 81 -2.59 -5.92 6.01
C ALA A 81 -1.36 -6.86 5.96
N PRO A 82 -1.08 -7.50 4.83
CA PRO A 82 -0.11 -8.59 4.76
C PRO A 82 1.35 -8.13 4.55
N GLY A 83 1.59 -6.84 4.28
CA GLY A 83 2.94 -6.26 4.17
C GLY A 83 3.46 -5.66 5.48
N LEU A 84 4.53 -4.87 5.40
CA LEU A 84 5.12 -4.18 6.57
C LEU A 84 4.10 -3.22 7.21
N ILE A 85 3.22 -2.60 6.42
CA ILE A 85 2.12 -1.77 6.93
C ILE A 85 1.20 -2.49 7.93
N GLY A 86 1.13 -3.82 7.93
CA GLY A 86 0.34 -4.56 8.91
C GLY A 86 1.00 -4.67 10.29
N TRP A 87 2.33 -4.49 10.37
CA TRP A 87 3.12 -4.72 11.57
C TRP A 87 3.75 -3.43 12.12
N LEU A 88 4.39 -2.64 11.25
CA LEU A 88 5.01 -1.36 11.60
C LEU A 88 4.62 -0.27 10.58
N PRO A 89 3.34 0.15 10.55
CA PRO A 89 2.88 1.11 9.55
C PRO A 89 3.62 2.46 9.63
N GLY A 90 3.99 2.93 10.82
CA GLY A 90 4.79 4.14 10.99
C GLY A 90 6.20 4.08 10.35
N ASN A 91 6.70 2.88 10.06
CA ASN A 91 8.02 2.64 9.46
C ASN A 91 7.93 2.14 8.01
N ALA A 92 6.72 2.02 7.44
CA ALA A 92 6.50 1.44 6.12
C ALA A 92 6.32 2.53 5.06
N VAL A 93 7.27 2.63 4.13
CA VAL A 93 7.14 3.47 2.93
C VAL A 93 6.54 2.64 1.81
N THR A 94 5.25 2.81 1.55
CA THR A 94 4.53 2.08 0.51
C THR A 94 4.70 2.75 -0.84
N PHE A 95 4.71 1.98 -1.92
CA PHE A 95 4.90 2.51 -3.27
C PHE A 95 4.26 1.58 -4.31
N VAL A 96 3.91 2.13 -5.48
CA VAL A 96 3.38 1.34 -6.61
C VAL A 96 4.51 0.85 -7.51
N ASP A 97 5.46 1.72 -7.85
CA ASP A 97 6.69 1.40 -8.58
C ASP A 97 7.79 2.40 -8.21
N ASN A 98 9.03 2.03 -8.51
CA ASN A 98 10.19 2.92 -8.50
C ASN A 98 10.91 2.83 -9.87
N HIS A 99 12.12 3.40 -9.95
CA HIS A 99 12.92 3.45 -11.17
C HIS A 99 13.52 2.09 -11.60
N ASP A 100 13.58 1.09 -10.71
CA ASP A 100 14.03 -0.27 -10.98
C ASP A 100 12.85 -1.19 -11.33
N THR A 101 11.80 -1.18 -10.50
CA THR A 101 10.62 -2.02 -10.68
C THR A 101 9.84 -1.61 -11.92
N GLY A 102 9.70 -0.29 -12.16
CA GLY A 102 9.02 0.28 -13.32
C GLY A 102 9.98 0.98 -14.30
N SER A 103 9.56 2.15 -14.79
CA SER A 103 10.33 3.00 -15.72
C SER A 103 10.87 2.23 -16.95
N THR A 104 12.14 2.43 -17.30
CA THR A 104 12.81 1.73 -18.42
C THR A 104 13.43 0.40 -18.02
N GLN A 105 13.73 0.19 -16.74
CA GLN A 105 14.30 -1.08 -16.26
C GLN A 105 13.26 -2.20 -16.22
N LYS A 106 12.05 -1.90 -15.75
CA LYS A 106 10.87 -2.79 -15.75
C LYS A 106 11.16 -4.17 -15.17
N ILE A 107 11.94 -4.23 -14.09
CA ILE A 107 12.33 -5.50 -13.46
C ILE A 107 11.13 -6.15 -12.79
N TRP A 108 10.18 -5.36 -12.28
CA TRP A 108 9.04 -5.85 -11.52
C TRP A 108 7.84 -4.89 -11.57
N PRO A 109 7.32 -4.58 -12.78
CA PRO A 109 6.37 -3.50 -12.98
C PRO A 109 5.01 -3.85 -12.40
N PHE A 110 4.33 -2.86 -11.83
CA PHE A 110 2.92 -3.02 -11.47
C PHE A 110 2.07 -3.20 -12.75
N PRO A 111 0.98 -4.00 -12.73
CA PRO A 111 0.08 -4.12 -13.88
C PRO A 111 -0.41 -2.75 -14.36
N SER A 112 -0.04 -2.39 -15.60
CA SER A 112 -0.17 -1.01 -16.10
C SER A 112 -1.60 -0.52 -16.16
N ASP A 113 -2.56 -1.41 -16.43
CA ASP A 113 -4.00 -1.13 -16.47
C ASP A 113 -4.63 -0.98 -15.07
N LYS A 114 -3.87 -1.27 -14.00
CA LYS A 114 -4.35 -1.31 -12.61
C LYS A 114 -3.60 -0.38 -11.66
N VAL A 115 -2.70 0.47 -12.17
CA VAL A 115 -1.89 1.40 -11.36
C VAL A 115 -2.73 2.27 -10.42
N MET A 116 -3.91 2.72 -10.85
CA MET A 116 -4.81 3.50 -9.99
C MET A 116 -5.41 2.70 -8.82
N GLN A 117 -5.55 1.38 -8.94
CA GLN A 117 -5.90 0.53 -7.79
C GLN A 117 -4.74 0.51 -6.77
N GLY A 118 -3.50 0.44 -7.26
CA GLY A 118 -2.31 0.57 -6.42
C GLY A 118 -2.27 1.89 -5.64
N TYR A 119 -2.55 3.01 -6.31
CA TYR A 119 -2.60 4.33 -5.66
C TYR A 119 -3.79 4.47 -4.71
N ALA A 120 -4.98 3.98 -5.08
CA ALA A 120 -6.13 3.97 -4.19
C ALA A 120 -5.82 3.22 -2.89
N TYR A 121 -5.05 2.13 -2.94
CA TYR A 121 -4.56 1.42 -1.77
C TYR A 121 -3.54 2.25 -0.98
N ILE A 122 -2.35 2.52 -1.53
CA ILE A 122 -1.24 3.08 -0.73
C ILE A 122 -1.53 4.49 -0.21
N VAL A 123 -2.30 5.31 -0.93
CA VAL A 123 -2.58 6.70 -0.53
C VAL A 123 -3.67 6.77 0.56
N THR A 124 -4.61 5.83 0.59
CA THR A 124 -5.69 5.83 1.60
C THR A 124 -5.31 5.07 2.87
N HIS A 125 -4.37 4.13 2.80
CA HIS A 125 -4.01 3.24 3.91
C HIS A 125 -2.97 3.83 4.88
N PRO A 126 -2.73 3.20 6.04
CA PRO A 126 -1.59 3.53 6.90
C PRO A 126 -0.25 3.37 6.16
N GLY A 127 0.83 3.83 6.78
CA GLY A 127 2.12 3.96 6.10
C GLY A 127 2.34 5.30 5.41
N ILE A 128 3.48 5.41 4.74
CA ILE A 128 3.99 6.62 4.11
C ILE A 128 3.99 6.39 2.59
N PRO A 129 2.97 6.84 1.85
CA PRO A 129 2.91 6.60 0.42
C PRO A 129 3.99 7.41 -0.33
N SER A 130 4.74 6.73 -1.18
CA SER A 130 5.65 7.30 -2.17
C SER A 130 5.00 7.26 -3.55
N ILE A 131 4.91 8.43 -4.19
CA ILE A 131 4.30 8.60 -5.52
C ILE A 131 5.41 8.64 -6.56
N PHE A 132 5.24 7.86 -7.63
CA PHE A 132 6.26 7.69 -8.67
C PHE A 132 6.10 8.76 -9.76
N TYR A 133 7.23 9.28 -10.25
CA TYR A 133 7.29 10.41 -11.18
C TYR A 133 6.55 10.11 -12.50
N ASP A 134 6.81 8.95 -13.12
CA ASP A 134 6.23 8.65 -14.43
C ASP A 134 4.71 8.57 -14.35
N HIS A 135 4.17 7.99 -13.28
CA HIS A 135 2.73 7.87 -13.08
C HIS A 135 2.06 9.23 -12.94
N ILE A 136 2.67 10.17 -12.21
CA ILE A 136 2.06 11.49 -12.00
C ILE A 136 2.22 12.41 -13.22
N PHE A 137 3.37 12.43 -13.90
CA PHE A 137 3.66 13.42 -14.95
C PHE A 137 3.60 12.90 -16.38
N LEU A 138 3.81 11.60 -16.59
CA LEU A 138 3.90 11.01 -17.94
C LEU A 138 2.68 10.17 -18.30
N TRP A 139 1.97 9.61 -17.32
CA TRP A 139 0.82 8.72 -17.54
C TRP A 139 -0.54 9.41 -17.41
N GLY A 140 -0.56 10.72 -17.14
CA GLY A 140 -1.80 11.49 -17.02
C GLY A 140 -2.60 11.24 -15.74
N LEU A 141 -2.02 10.59 -14.72
CA LEU A 141 -2.73 10.23 -13.47
C LEU A 141 -2.66 11.31 -12.39
N LYS A 142 -2.10 12.49 -12.70
CA LYS A 142 -1.91 13.59 -11.74
C LYS A 142 -3.19 13.94 -10.98
N ASP A 143 -4.29 14.11 -11.69
CA ASP A 143 -5.53 14.62 -11.11
C ASP A 143 -6.17 13.58 -10.18
N GLU A 144 -6.15 12.30 -10.56
CA GLU A 144 -6.70 11.22 -9.73
C GLU A 144 -5.85 10.99 -8.47
N ILE A 145 -4.52 10.94 -8.61
CA ILE A 145 -3.61 10.80 -7.46
C ILE A 145 -3.71 12.01 -6.54
N SER A 146 -3.81 13.23 -7.09
CA SER A 146 -3.96 14.46 -6.29
C SER A 146 -5.28 14.48 -5.52
N LYS A 147 -6.39 13.97 -6.10
CA LYS A 147 -7.66 13.81 -5.39
C LYS A 147 -7.50 12.87 -4.20
N LEU A 148 -6.89 11.69 -4.39
CA LEU A 148 -6.62 10.73 -3.31
C LEU A 148 -5.76 11.35 -2.21
N ALA A 149 -4.70 12.06 -2.56
CA ALA A 149 -3.83 12.75 -1.60
C ALA A 149 -4.59 13.84 -0.83
N ALA A 150 -5.47 14.59 -1.50
CA ALA A 150 -6.32 15.57 -0.84
C ALA A 150 -7.32 14.90 0.13
N ILE A 151 -7.84 13.71 -0.18
CA ILE A 151 -8.69 12.94 0.73
C ILE A 151 -7.90 12.54 1.98
N ARG A 152 -6.71 11.98 1.77
CA ARG A 152 -5.80 11.58 2.85
C ARG A 152 -5.55 12.74 3.82
N THR A 153 -5.15 13.89 3.27
CA THR A 153 -4.81 15.08 4.07
C THR A 153 -6.02 15.63 4.84
N ARG A 154 -7.17 15.83 4.19
CA ARG A 154 -8.32 16.48 4.85
C ARG A 154 -8.98 15.60 5.92
N ASN A 155 -8.84 14.28 5.82
CA ASN A 155 -9.30 13.34 6.86
C ASN A 155 -8.25 13.08 7.96
N GLY A 156 -7.05 13.67 7.83
CA GLY A 156 -5.95 13.47 8.78
C GLY A 156 -5.43 12.02 8.79
N ILE A 157 -5.55 11.30 7.67
CA ILE A 157 -4.99 9.96 7.54
C ILE A 157 -3.46 10.08 7.53
N ASN A 158 -2.83 9.30 8.38
CA ASN A 158 -1.42 9.41 8.69
C ASN A 158 -0.77 8.01 8.78
N PRO A 159 0.56 7.93 8.94
CA PRO A 159 1.26 6.64 8.93
C PRO A 159 0.80 5.66 10.00
N SER A 160 0.21 6.12 11.11
CA SER A 160 -0.30 5.27 12.19
C SER A 160 -1.83 5.19 12.24
N SER A 161 -2.53 5.58 11.17
CA SER A 161 -3.98 5.42 11.09
C SER A 161 -4.39 3.95 11.30
N ASN A 162 -5.58 3.75 11.85
CA ASN A 162 -6.16 2.42 12.04
C ASN A 162 -6.74 1.92 10.71
N LEU A 163 -6.50 0.65 10.42
CA LEU A 163 -7.05 -0.04 9.24
C LEU A 163 -7.98 -1.15 9.71
N ARG A 164 -9.19 -1.19 9.16
CA ARG A 164 -10.12 -2.31 9.30
C ARG A 164 -10.56 -2.80 7.93
N ILE A 165 -10.15 -4.02 7.59
CA ILE A 165 -10.54 -4.66 6.33
C ILE A 165 -11.99 -5.16 6.48
N ILE A 166 -12.82 -4.85 5.48
CA ILE A 166 -14.26 -5.14 5.46
C ILE A 166 -14.56 -6.31 4.50
N ALA A 167 -13.90 -6.34 3.34
CA ALA A 167 -14.06 -7.40 2.34
C ALA A 167 -12.73 -7.68 1.63
N HIS A 168 -12.51 -8.94 1.23
CA HIS A 168 -11.27 -9.44 0.65
C HIS A 168 -11.56 -10.67 -0.25
N ASP A 169 -12.35 -10.49 -1.29
CA ASP A 169 -12.64 -11.51 -2.31
C ASP A 169 -11.65 -11.41 -3.49
N SER A 170 -11.76 -12.27 -4.50
CA SER A 170 -10.94 -12.18 -5.73
C SER A 170 -11.06 -10.85 -6.48
N ASP A 171 -12.27 -10.32 -6.59
CA ASP A 171 -12.65 -9.16 -7.40
C ASP A 171 -13.06 -7.93 -6.56
N LEU A 172 -12.94 -8.01 -5.22
CA LEU A 172 -13.33 -6.95 -4.30
C LEU A 172 -12.41 -6.90 -3.06
N TYR A 173 -11.80 -5.75 -2.82
CA TYR A 173 -11.24 -5.39 -1.53
C TYR A 173 -11.88 -4.09 -1.04
N VAL A 174 -12.32 -4.08 0.22
CA VAL A 174 -12.90 -2.89 0.87
C VAL A 174 -12.28 -2.74 2.26
N ALA A 175 -11.85 -1.53 2.63
CA ALA A 175 -11.33 -1.25 3.96
C ALA A 175 -11.75 0.13 4.46
N ALA A 176 -11.99 0.24 5.77
CA ALA A 176 -12.17 1.50 6.48
C ALA A 176 -10.84 1.95 7.09
N ILE A 177 -10.54 3.24 6.96
CA ILE A 177 -9.34 3.86 7.53
C ILE A 177 -9.76 4.96 8.50
N ASP A 178 -9.32 4.83 9.75
CA ASP A 178 -9.73 5.64 10.91
C ASP A 178 -11.25 5.74 11.11
N GLU A 179 -12.04 4.86 10.48
CA GLU A 179 -13.51 5.00 10.38
C GLU A 179 -13.95 6.35 9.80
N LYS A 180 -13.07 7.02 9.04
CA LYS A 180 -13.30 8.33 8.39
C LYS A 180 -13.44 8.20 6.89
N ILE A 181 -12.69 7.28 6.29
CA ILE A 181 -12.79 6.97 4.86
C ILE A 181 -12.97 5.48 4.65
N ILE A 182 -13.64 5.12 3.55
CA ILE A 182 -13.69 3.74 3.04
C ILE A 182 -13.06 3.75 1.66
N ALA A 183 -12.13 2.83 1.42
CA ALA A 183 -11.50 2.64 0.11
C ALA A 183 -11.88 1.27 -0.45
N LYS A 184 -12.15 1.22 -1.75
CA LYS A 184 -12.45 0.00 -2.50
C LYS A 184 -11.54 -0.10 -3.73
N ILE A 185 -11.07 -1.31 -4.01
CA ILE A 185 -10.45 -1.69 -5.28
C ILE A 185 -11.02 -3.00 -5.79
N GLY A 186 -10.82 -3.29 -7.08
CA GLY A 186 -11.34 -4.47 -7.77
C GLY A 186 -12.46 -4.18 -8.75
N SER A 187 -12.79 -5.15 -9.60
CA SER A 187 -13.76 -5.00 -10.69
C SER A 187 -15.21 -5.02 -10.23
N ARG A 188 -15.53 -5.57 -9.06
CA ARG A 188 -16.90 -5.61 -8.55
C ARG A 188 -17.42 -4.20 -8.26
N TYR A 189 -18.39 -3.71 -9.01
CA TYR A 189 -18.92 -2.35 -8.80
C TYR A 189 -19.84 -2.26 -7.57
N ASP A 190 -20.71 -3.26 -7.40
CA ASP A 190 -21.65 -3.31 -6.29
C ASP A 190 -20.93 -3.67 -4.97
N VAL A 191 -21.01 -2.74 -4.03
CA VAL A 191 -20.49 -2.88 -2.66
C VAL A 191 -21.62 -3.09 -1.63
N GLY A 192 -22.88 -3.15 -2.08
CA GLY A 192 -24.06 -3.40 -1.26
C GLY A 192 -24.06 -2.60 0.05
N ASN A 193 -24.24 -3.30 1.17
CA ASN A 193 -24.27 -2.72 2.52
C ASN A 193 -22.87 -2.59 3.16
N LEU A 194 -21.78 -2.82 2.42
CA LEU A 194 -20.41 -2.69 2.95
C LEU A 194 -20.03 -1.23 3.20
N VAL A 195 -20.66 -0.29 2.50
CA VAL A 195 -20.50 1.15 2.71
C VAL A 195 -21.72 1.68 3.47
N PRO A 196 -21.57 2.10 4.74
CA PRO A 196 -22.69 2.63 5.52
C PRO A 196 -23.27 3.91 4.92
N SER A 197 -24.55 4.19 5.17
CA SER A 197 -25.28 5.33 4.59
C SER A 197 -24.75 6.71 5.03
N ASN A 198 -23.97 6.78 6.11
CA ASN A 198 -23.30 7.99 6.56
C ASN A 198 -21.96 8.28 5.85
N PHE A 199 -21.61 7.50 4.84
CA PHE A 199 -20.47 7.74 3.95
C PHE A 199 -20.94 8.21 2.58
N LYS A 200 -20.25 9.20 2.01
CA LYS A 200 -20.54 9.77 0.68
C LYS A 200 -19.37 9.52 -0.27
N LEU A 201 -19.68 9.17 -1.52
CA LEU A 201 -18.67 8.99 -2.56
C LEU A 201 -17.90 10.28 -2.78
N ALA A 202 -16.58 10.23 -2.61
CA ALA A 202 -15.69 11.36 -2.74
C ALA A 202 -14.90 11.33 -4.05
N THR A 203 -14.48 10.14 -4.50
CA THR A 203 -13.86 9.94 -5.81
C THR A 203 -13.98 8.49 -6.26
N SER A 204 -13.90 8.25 -7.57
CA SER A 204 -13.89 6.93 -8.20
C SER A 204 -13.21 7.01 -9.56
N GLY A 205 -12.68 5.88 -10.01
CA GLY A 205 -12.11 5.72 -11.35
C GLY A 205 -12.10 4.25 -11.75
N ASN A 206 -11.16 3.86 -12.62
CA ASN A 206 -11.10 2.48 -13.12
C ASN A 206 -10.84 1.50 -11.97
N ASN A 207 -11.87 0.72 -11.61
CA ASN A 207 -11.83 -0.30 -10.57
C ASN A 207 -11.40 0.20 -9.16
N TYR A 208 -11.65 1.46 -8.83
CA TYR A 208 -11.49 1.97 -7.47
C TYR A 208 -12.56 3.01 -7.10
N ALA A 209 -12.85 3.13 -5.80
CA ALA A 209 -13.72 4.15 -5.25
C ALA A 209 -13.32 4.48 -3.80
N VAL A 210 -13.53 5.73 -3.38
CA VAL A 210 -13.28 6.19 -2.02
C VAL A 210 -14.48 7.01 -1.54
N TRP A 211 -14.94 6.69 -0.33
CA TRP A 211 -16.00 7.41 0.37
C TRP A 211 -15.45 8.09 1.61
N GLU A 212 -16.04 9.21 1.98
CA GLU A 212 -15.76 9.95 3.21
C GLU A 212 -16.99 9.95 4.11
N LYS A 213 -16.77 9.86 5.42
CA LYS A 213 -17.81 10.01 6.42
C LYS A 213 -18.32 11.46 6.42
N MET A 214 -19.64 11.63 6.45
CA MET A 214 -20.31 12.93 6.55
C MET A 214 -20.17 13.55 7.95
#